data_AF-A0A132T2T9-F1
#
_entry.id   AF-A0A132T2T9-F1
#
_cell.length_a   1.000
_cell.length_b   1.000
_cell.length_c   1.000
_cell.angle_alpha   90.00
_cell.angle_beta   90.00
_cell.angle_gamma   90.00
#
_symmetry.space_group_name_H-M   'P 1'
#
loop_
_entity.id
_entity.type
_entity.pdbx_description
1 polymer ?
#
loop_
_entity_poly.entity_id
_entity_poly.type
_entity_poly.pdbx_seq_one_letter_code
_entity_poly.pdbx_strand_id
1 'polypeptide(L)' 'MPPPDQDSPGGLSVEDVAAPVVPVDGYLPARTVTADPDRVAALAAPPDRRQWWIDRVRECFPLLS' A
#
# COMPACT_ATOMS: atom_id res chain seq x y z
N MET A 1 24.10 -13.37 20.18
CA MET A 1 22.90 -12.49 20.22
C MET A 1 22.35 -12.47 18.80
N PRO A 2 21.19 -13.11 18.53
CA PRO A 2 20.55 -12.95 17.22
C PRO A 2 20.15 -11.47 17.04
N PRO A 3 20.11 -10.94 15.81
CA PRO A 3 19.66 -9.57 15.58
C PRO A 3 18.20 -9.41 16.07
N PRO A 4 17.84 -8.23 16.58
CA PRO A 4 16.47 -7.97 17.05
C PRO A 4 15.51 -8.24 15.89
N ASP A 5 14.44 -8.95 16.22
CA ASP A 5 13.32 -9.21 15.32
C ASP A 5 12.91 -7.88 14.69
N GLN A 6 13.16 -7.74 13.39
CA GLN A 6 12.76 -6.56 12.63
C GLN A 6 11.25 -6.66 12.38
N ASP A 7 10.46 -6.55 13.44
CA ASP A 7 9.04 -6.31 13.35
C ASP A 7 8.85 -4.92 12.76
N SER A 8 8.69 -4.89 11.43
CA SER A 8 8.44 -3.66 10.68
C SER A 8 7.01 -3.19 11.00
N PRO A 9 6.81 -1.98 11.56
CA PRO A 9 5.47 -1.46 11.87
C PRO A 9 4.63 -1.09 10.63
N GLY A 10 5.13 -1.35 9.41
CA GLY A 10 4.38 -1.11 8.17
C GLY A 10 3.40 -2.23 7.78
N GLY A 11 3.46 -3.39 8.43
CA GLY A 11 2.74 -4.61 8.03
C GLY A 11 1.36 -4.81 8.66
N LEU A 12 0.47 -3.80 8.65
CA LEU A 12 -0.92 -4.00 9.11
C LEU A 12 -1.79 -4.76 8.10
N SER A 13 -1.30 -4.90 6.86
CA SER A 13 -1.94 -5.65 5.78
C SER A 13 -1.36 -7.06 5.71
N VAL A 14 -2.21 -8.06 5.49
CA VAL A 14 -1.77 -9.46 5.27
C VAL A 14 -0.92 -9.57 4.00
N GLU A 15 -1.28 -8.82 2.96
CA GLU A 15 -0.57 -8.76 1.68
C GLU A 15 -0.47 -7.31 1.19
N ASP A 16 0.56 -7.01 0.40
CA ASP A 16 0.83 -5.71 -0.21
C ASP A 16 0.87 -5.84 -1.74
N VAL A 17 0.56 -4.75 -2.44
CA VAL A 17 0.70 -4.64 -3.90
C VAL A 17 2.14 -4.30 -4.33
N ALA A 18 3.02 -3.93 -3.40
CA ALA A 18 4.42 -3.62 -3.65
C ALA A 18 5.36 -4.51 -2.83
N ALA A 19 6.64 -4.53 -3.22
CA ALA A 19 7.68 -5.20 -2.45
C ALA A 19 7.81 -4.54 -1.05
N PRO A 20 8.03 -5.32 0.03
CA PRO A 20 8.16 -4.78 1.37
C PRO A 20 9.21 -3.67 1.47
N VAL A 21 8.87 -2.61 2.21
CA VAL A 21 9.84 -1.56 2.56
C VAL A 21 10.41 -1.89 3.94
N VAL A 22 11.69 -2.25 3.96
CA VAL A 22 12.41 -2.52 5.20
C VAL A 22 12.82 -1.20 5.85
N PRO A 23 12.47 -0.95 7.12
CA PRO A 23 12.98 0.20 7.86
C PRO A 23 14.50 0.13 7.97
N VAL A 24 15.16 1.28 7.85
CA VAL A 24 16.60 1.43 8.06
C VAL A 24 16.78 2.34 9.26
N ASP A 25 17.50 1.86 10.28
CA ASP A 25 17.69 2.57 11.56
C ASP A 25 16.38 3.00 12.24
N GLY A 26 15.32 2.21 12.06
CA GLY A 26 13.99 2.50 12.60
C GLY A 26 13.15 3.49 11.77
N TYR A 27 13.65 3.94 10.61
CA TYR A 27 12.95 4.87 9.73
C TYR A 27 12.58 4.21 8.41
N LEU A 28 11.40 4.56 7.87
CA LEU A 28 11.06 4.18 6.50
C LEU A 28 11.80 5.12 5.53
N PRO A 29 12.52 4.59 4.53
CA PRO A 29 13.20 5.41 3.54
C PRO A 29 12.20 6.21 2.70
N ALA A 30 12.45 7.52 2.56
CA ALA A 30 11.67 8.40 1.69
C ALA A 30 11.99 8.14 0.22
N ARG A 31 11.26 7.22 -0.39
CA ARG A 31 11.42 6.83 -1.80
C ARG A 31 10.07 6.60 -2.47
N THR A 32 10.04 6.73 -3.78
CA THR A 32 8.91 6.30 -4.59
C THR A 32 8.79 4.77 -4.53
N VAL A 33 7.56 4.28 -4.38
CA VAL A 33 7.21 2.87 -4.46
C VAL A 33 6.25 2.69 -5.64
N THR A 34 6.60 1.80 -6.56
CA THR A 34 5.74 1.43 -7.69
C THR A 34 5.01 0.15 -7.34
N ALA A 35 3.68 0.14 -7.50
CA ALA A 35 2.88 -1.07 -7.32
C ALA A 35 3.20 -2.10 -8.42
N ASP A 36 3.23 -3.37 -8.05
CA ASP A 36 3.39 -4.50 -8.97
C ASP A 36 2.04 -4.81 -9.64
N PRO A 37 1.91 -4.68 -10.98
CA PRO A 37 0.66 -4.92 -11.69
C PRO A 37 0.07 -6.31 -11.46
N ASP A 38 0.91 -7.34 -11.33
CA ASP A 38 0.43 -8.72 -11.15
C ASP A 38 -0.15 -8.91 -9.75
N ARG A 39 0.46 -8.28 -8.74
CA ARG A 39 -0.07 -8.29 -7.36
C ARG A 39 -1.33 -7.44 -7.24
N VAL A 40 -1.42 -6.33 -7.96
CA VAL A 40 -2.66 -5.54 -8.06
C VAL A 40 -3.80 -6.37 -8.66
N ALA A 41 -3.52 -7.15 -9.70
CA ALA A 41 -4.51 -8.03 -10.31
C ALA A 41 -4.93 -9.15 -9.36
N ALA A 42 -3.98 -9.77 -8.65
CA ALA A 42 -4.25 -10.85 -7.69
C ALA A 42 -5.08 -10.36 -6.48
N LEU A 43 -4.83 -9.14 -6.01
CA LEU A 43 -5.51 -8.54 -4.86
C LEU A 43 -6.68 -7.62 -5.26
N ALA A 44 -7.16 -7.74 -6.49
CA ALA A 44 -8.20 -6.87 -7.01
C ALA A 44 -9.50 -7.04 -6.20
N ALA A 45 -10.05 -5.91 -5.75
CA ALA A 45 -11.38 -5.89 -5.16
C ALA A 45 -12.45 -6.28 -6.21
N PRO A 46 -13.61 -6.80 -5.79
CA PRO A 46 -14.75 -7.02 -6.67
C PRO A 46 -15.09 -5.77 -7.51
N PRO A 47 -15.58 -5.94 -8.77
CA PRO A 47 -15.76 -4.82 -9.71
C PRO A 47 -16.68 -3.71 -9.20
N ASP A 48 -17.74 -4.05 -8.48
CA ASP A 48 -18.67 -3.12 -7.85
C ASP A 48 -17.98 -2.27 -6.78
N ARG A 49 -17.13 -2.89 -5.94
CA ARG A 49 -16.32 -2.19 -4.94
C ARG A 49 -15.31 -1.25 -5.58
N ARG A 50 -14.65 -1.68 -6.66
CA ARG A 50 -13.74 -0.82 -7.43
C ARG A 50 -14.48 0.38 -8.00
N GLN A 51 -15.65 0.18 -8.59
CA GLN A 51 -16.44 1.25 -9.18
C GLN A 51 -16.90 2.27 -8.13
N TRP A 52 -17.36 1.80 -6.97
CA TRP A 52 -17.72 2.66 -5.85
C TRP A 52 -16.57 3.60 -5.43
N TRP A 53 -15.34 3.08 -5.32
CA TRP A 53 -14.18 3.90 -4.99
C TRP A 53 -13.87 4.95 -6.06
N ILE A 54 -13.97 4.58 -7.34
CA ILE A 54 -13.74 5.50 -8.46
C ILE A 54 -14.74 6.67 -8.41
N ASP A 55 -16.01 6.38 -8.20
CA ASP A 55 -17.06 7.41 -8.13
C ASP A 55 -16.86 8.32 -6.93
N ARG A 56 -16.48 7.75 -5.78
CA ARG A 56 -16.14 8.54 -4.59
C ARG A 56 -14.93 9.46 -4.80
N VAL A 57 -13.88 9.00 -5.48
CA VAL A 57 -12.73 9.86 -5.83
C VAL A 57 -13.18 11.03 -6.71
N ARG A 58 -14.06 10.78 -7.70
CA ARG A 58 -14.61 11.83 -8.57
C ARG A 58 -15.43 12.86 -7.79
N GLU A 59 -16.21 12.42 -6.80
CA GLU A 59 -16.98 13.31 -5.93
C GLU A 59 -16.08 14.18 -5.04
N CYS A 60 -14.99 13.61 -4.52
CA CYS A 60 -14.08 14.32 -3.63
C CYS A 60 -13.07 15.21 -4.36
N PHE A 61 -12.68 14.88 -5.60
CA PHE A 61 -11.63 15.59 -6.33
C PHE A 61 -11.87 17.10 -6.47
N PRO A 62 -13.10 17.60 -6.76
CA PRO A 62 -13.38 19.03 -6.79
C PRO A 62 -13.21 19.76 -5.45
N LEU A 63 -13.06 19.06 -4.32
CA LEU A 63 -12.95 19.64 -2.98
C LEU A 63 -11.50 19.94 -2.55
N LEU A 64 -10.50 19.57 -3.36
CA LEU A 64 -9.07 19.65 -3.01
C LEU A 64 -8.43 21.03 -3.30
N SER A 65 -9.23 22.10 -3.26
CA SER A 65 -8.80 23.49 -3.47
C SER A 65 -8.46 24.21 -2.18
#